data_AF-A0A0L0VD77-F1
#
_entry.id   AF-A0A0L0VD77-F1
#
_cell.length_a   1.000
_cell.length_b   1.000
_cell.length_c   1.000
_cell.angle_alpha   90.00
_cell.angle_beta   90.00
_cell.angle_gamma   90.00
#
_symmetry.space_group_name_H-M   'P 1'
#
loop_
_entity.id
_entity.type
_entity.pdbx_description
1 polymer ?
#
loop_
_entity_poly.entity_id
_entity_poly.type
_entity_poly.pdbx_seq_one_letter_code
_entity_poly.pdbx_strand_id
1 'polypeptide(L)'
;MASVTPQVIETDPTNGVETPVVPIDTSDIGISETEKTKKLEKLLADRPDKTELVEKNVLKPGNLAPSLQAKQAELEKSQLEDKLNAALAHRPDPEILVKEGILTEEETAALKTE
;
A
#
# COMPACT_ATOMS: atom_id res chain seq x y z
N MET A 1 -7.26 -30.00 22.93
CA MET A 1 -6.66 -28.74 23.43
C MET A 1 -5.37 -28.51 22.66
N ALA A 2 -5.44 -27.73 21.58
CA ALA A 2 -4.26 -27.39 20.79
C ALA A 2 -3.53 -26.23 21.48
N SER A 3 -2.32 -26.48 21.98
CA SER A 3 -1.45 -25.46 22.55
C SER A 3 -0.92 -24.59 21.42
N VAL A 4 -1.42 -23.36 21.32
CA VAL A 4 -0.84 -22.34 20.45
C VAL A 4 0.31 -21.71 21.23
N THR A 5 1.53 -22.18 20.97
CA THR A 5 2.74 -21.51 21.42
C THR A 5 2.81 -20.13 20.75
N PRO A 6 2.96 -19.03 21.50
CA PRO A 6 3.24 -17.73 20.91
C PRO A 6 4.62 -17.78 20.25
N GLN A 7 4.66 -17.64 18.93
CA GLN A 7 5.90 -17.52 18.19
C GLN A 7 6.45 -16.12 18.48
N VAL A 8 7.50 -16.06 19.28
CA VAL A 8 8.31 -14.85 19.45
C VAL A 8 8.88 -14.54 18.09
N ILE A 9 8.39 -13.47 17.46
CA ILE A 9 9.02 -12.90 16.28
C ILE A 9 10.30 -12.25 16.81
N GLU A 10 11.40 -12.99 16.78
CA GLU A 10 12.74 -12.42 16.88
C GLU A 10 12.89 -11.47 15.69
N THR A 11 12.66 -10.18 15.93
CA THR A 11 13.03 -9.15 14.98
C THR A 11 14.54 -9.03 15.03
N ASP A 12 15.23 -9.84 14.21
CA ASP A 12 16.58 -9.51 13.78
C ASP A 12 16.52 -8.10 13.17
N PRO A 13 17.26 -7.10 13.70
CA PRO A 13 17.20 -5.73 13.19
C PRO A 13 17.91 -5.55 11.84
N THR A 14 18.26 -6.64 11.13
CA THR A 14 19.03 -6.59 9.89
C THR A 14 18.43 -7.42 8.76
N ASN A 15 17.10 -7.46 8.64
CA ASN A 15 16.44 -8.06 7.47
C ASN A 15 15.76 -6.99 6.59
N GLY A 16 16.38 -6.69 5.46
CA GLY A 16 15.65 -6.29 4.25
C GLY A 16 15.14 -4.85 4.14
N VAL A 17 15.76 -3.86 4.79
CA VAL A 17 15.66 -2.50 4.25
C VAL A 17 16.62 -2.44 3.06
N GLU A 18 16.16 -2.89 1.88
CA GLU A 18 16.65 -2.26 0.65
C GLU A 18 16.17 -0.81 0.73
N THR A 19 16.90 0.02 1.50
CA THR A 19 16.89 1.45 1.24
C THR A 19 17.24 1.51 -0.23
N PRO A 20 16.37 2.05 -1.11
CA PRO A 20 16.85 2.42 -2.43
C PRO A 20 18.13 3.18 -2.16
N VAL A 21 19.23 2.76 -2.76
CA VAL A 21 20.53 3.42 -2.62
C VAL A 21 20.32 4.79 -3.24
N VAL A 22 19.75 5.69 -2.45
CA VAL A 22 19.58 7.08 -2.78
C VAL A 22 21.01 7.55 -2.96
N PRO A 23 21.37 8.10 -4.12
CA PRO A 23 22.68 8.67 -4.30
C PRO A 23 22.90 9.62 -3.12
N ILE A 24 23.92 9.32 -2.30
CA ILE A 24 24.24 10.13 -1.14
C ILE A 24 24.53 11.52 -1.70
N ASP A 25 23.65 12.49 -1.41
CA ASP A 25 23.80 13.86 -1.88
C ASP A 25 24.97 14.50 -1.14
N THR A 26 26.18 14.29 -1.65
CA THR A 26 27.41 14.88 -1.12
C THR A 26 27.58 16.35 -1.51
N SER A 27 26.59 16.98 -2.14
CA SER A 27 26.68 18.40 -2.54
C SER A 27 26.84 19.34 -1.35
N ASP A 28 26.54 18.87 -0.14
CA ASP A 28 26.67 19.64 1.09
C ASP A 28 28.06 19.54 1.77
N ILE A 29 28.97 18.72 1.22
CA ILE A 29 30.34 18.61 1.74
C ILE A 29 31.13 19.84 1.29
N GLY A 30 31.42 20.76 2.22
CA GLY A 30 32.27 21.93 1.99
C GLY A 30 31.53 23.23 1.63
N ILE A 31 30.20 23.24 1.60
CA ILE A 31 29.42 24.47 1.44
C ILE A 31 29.35 25.28 2.74
N SER A 32 29.39 26.60 2.63
CA SER A 32 29.26 27.51 3.77
C SER A 32 27.86 27.42 4.38
N GLU A 33 27.76 27.74 5.67
CA GLU A 33 26.49 27.70 6.40
C GLU A 33 25.40 28.56 5.74
N THR A 34 25.80 29.68 5.12
CA THR A 34 24.89 30.58 4.38
C THR A 34 24.29 29.97 3.12
N GLU A 35 25.02 29.09 2.44
CA GLU A 35 24.52 28.44 1.22
C GLU A 35 23.61 27.25 1.59
N LYS A 36 23.88 26.58 2.72
CA LYS A 36 22.97 25.57 3.29
C LYS A 36 21.61 26.15 3.63
N THR A 37 21.58 27.32 4.28
CA THR A 37 20.31 27.96 4.64
C THR A 37 19.50 28.35 3.40
N LYS A 38 20.14 28.92 2.38
CA LYS A 38 19.48 29.23 1.09
C LYS A 38 18.95 27.98 0.38
N LYS A 39 19.72 26.88 0.36
CA LYS A 39 19.27 25.60 -0.21
C LYS A 39 18.04 25.08 0.54
N LEU A 40 18.07 25.11 1.88
CA LEU A 40 16.95 24.68 2.71
C LEU A 40 15.70 25.54 2.49
N GLU A 41 15.84 26.87 2.46
CA GLU A 41 14.73 27.79 2.21
C GLU A 41 14.03 27.49 0.88
N LYS A 42 14.82 27.22 -0.18
CA LYS A 42 14.28 26.81 -1.47
C LYS A 42 13.50 25.49 -1.38
N LEU A 43 14.07 24.47 -0.72
CA LEU A 43 13.41 23.16 -0.57
C LEU A 43 12.14 23.23 0.28
N LEU A 44 12.09 24.15 1.25
CA LEU A 44 10.88 24.39 2.05
C LEU A 44 9.81 25.12 1.26
N ALA A 45 10.19 26.02 0.35
CA ALA A 45 9.26 26.69 -0.56
C ALA A 45 8.63 25.71 -1.58
N ASP A 46 9.42 24.74 -2.07
CA ASP A 46 8.98 23.71 -3.02
C ASP A 46 8.28 22.51 -2.33
N ARG A 47 8.04 22.56 -1.02
CA ARG A 47 7.46 21.45 -0.26
C ARG A 47 6.00 21.19 -0.69
N PRO A 48 5.64 19.96 -1.10
CA PRO A 48 4.26 19.60 -1.40
C PRO A 48 3.33 19.65 -0.18
N ASP A 49 2.06 19.96 -0.42
CA ASP A 49 1.03 19.95 0.60
C ASP A 49 0.74 18.53 1.14
N LYS A 50 0.25 18.46 2.38
CA LYS A 50 -0.11 17.19 3.02
C LYS A 50 -1.15 16.40 2.20
N THR A 51 -2.12 17.10 1.61
CA THR A 51 -3.17 16.49 0.79
C THR A 51 -2.58 15.81 -0.45
N GLU A 52 -1.67 16.48 -1.16
CA GLU A 52 -1.00 15.89 -2.33
C GLU A 52 -0.20 14.63 -1.96
N LEU A 53 0.46 14.62 -0.80
CA LEU A 53 1.21 13.45 -0.34
C LEU A 53 0.29 12.26 -0.06
N VAL A 54 -0.94 12.52 0.43
CA VAL A 54 -1.95 11.48 0.66
C VAL A 54 -2.49 10.95 -0.67
N GLU A 55 -2.82 11.83 -1.61
CA GLU A 55 -3.30 11.46 -2.95
C GLU A 55 -2.26 10.64 -3.72
N LYS A 56 -0.98 11.02 -3.63
CA LYS A 56 0.15 10.29 -4.20
C LYS A 56 0.50 9.01 -3.41
N ASN A 57 -0.26 8.65 -2.38
CA ASN A 57 -0.04 7.49 -1.51
C ASN A 57 1.32 7.44 -0.80
N VAL A 58 2.01 8.58 -0.71
CA VAL A 58 3.27 8.73 0.03
C VAL A 58 3.00 8.79 1.53
N LEU A 59 1.96 9.54 1.93
CA LEU A 59 1.51 9.64 3.31
C LEU A 59 0.19 8.86 3.48
N LYS A 60 0.09 8.04 4.53
CA LYS A 60 -1.18 7.36 4.83
C LYS A 60 -2.22 8.36 5.35
N PRO A 61 -3.48 8.30 4.90
CA PRO A 61 -4.52 9.18 5.40
C PRO A 61 -4.83 8.88 6.87
N GLY A 62 -5.16 9.93 7.64
CA GLY A 62 -5.63 9.80 9.02
C GLY A 62 -4.77 10.51 10.07
N ASN A 63 -5.14 10.29 11.33
CA ASN A 63 -4.49 10.88 12.51
C ASN A 63 -3.91 9.81 13.46
N LEU A 64 -3.66 8.61 12.93
CA LEU A 64 -3.14 7.50 13.72
C LEU A 64 -1.63 7.64 13.94
N ALA A 65 -1.17 7.22 15.12
CA ALA A 65 0.23 7.26 15.47
C ALA A 65 1.08 6.50 14.43
N PRO A 66 2.26 7.02 14.02
CA PRO A 66 3.10 6.38 13.01
C PRO A 66 3.45 4.91 13.30
N SER A 67 3.60 4.55 14.58
CA SER A 67 3.90 3.19 15.02
C SER A 67 2.77 2.19 14.77
N LEU A 68 1.52 2.64 14.65
CA LEU A 68 0.35 1.77 14.47
C LEU A 68 -0.11 1.63 13.03
N GLN A 69 0.33 2.52 12.13
CA GLN A 69 -0.11 2.55 10.72
C GLN A 69 0.18 1.23 10.00
N ALA A 70 1.34 0.62 10.27
CA ALA A 70 1.71 -0.67 9.68
C ALA A 70 0.74 -1.78 10.11
N LYS A 71 0.37 -1.83 11.40
CA LYS A 71 -0.55 -2.85 11.93
C LYS A 71 -1.98 -2.66 11.48
N GLN A 72 -2.42 -1.42 11.32
CA GLN A 72 -3.70 -1.13 10.70
C GLN A 72 -3.75 -1.63 9.25
N ALA A 73 -2.74 -1.32 8.43
CA ALA A 73 -2.70 -1.74 7.04
C ALA A 73 -2.65 -3.28 6.88
N GLU A 74 -1.92 -3.96 7.76
CA GLU A 74 -1.88 -5.42 7.82
C GLU A 74 -3.27 -6.02 8.11
N LEU A 75 -4.00 -5.45 9.08
CA LEU A 75 -5.37 -5.86 9.39
C LEU A 75 -6.34 -5.59 8.24
N GLU A 76 -6.30 -4.39 7.65
CA GLU A 76 -7.16 -4.02 6.52
C GLU A 76 -6.94 -4.96 5.32
N LYS A 77 -5.67 -5.30 5.03
CA LYS A 77 -5.33 -6.26 4.00
C LYS A 77 -5.91 -7.64 4.29
N SER A 78 -5.72 -8.18 5.49
CA SER A 78 -6.27 -9.49 5.87
C SER A 78 -7.80 -9.52 5.77
N GLN A 79 -8.48 -8.46 6.23
CA GLN A 79 -9.94 -8.36 6.08
C GLN A 79 -10.37 -8.31 4.62
N LEU A 80 -9.62 -7.63 3.76
CA LEU A 80 -9.90 -7.57 2.33
C LEU A 80 -9.70 -8.92 1.66
N GLU A 81 -8.64 -9.64 2.01
CA GLU A 81 -8.37 -11.00 1.54
C GLU A 81 -9.50 -11.95 1.92
N ASP A 82 -9.94 -11.93 3.17
CA ASP A 82 -11.05 -12.76 3.64
C ASP A 82 -12.37 -12.45 2.90
N LYS A 83 -12.68 -11.16 2.72
CA LYS A 83 -13.87 -10.72 1.97
C LYS A 83 -13.80 -11.15 0.51
N LEU A 84 -12.64 -11.00 -0.12
CA LEU A 84 -12.42 -11.41 -1.50
C LEU A 84 -12.58 -12.93 -1.65
N ASN A 85 -11.98 -13.71 -0.76
CA ASN A 85 -12.10 -15.16 -0.76
C ASN A 85 -13.55 -15.62 -0.62
N ALA A 86 -14.31 -14.98 0.28
CA ALA A 86 -15.73 -15.26 0.43
C ALA A 86 -16.53 -14.92 -0.84
N ALA A 87 -16.26 -13.78 -1.48
CA ALA A 87 -16.92 -13.36 -2.71
C ALA A 87 -16.57 -14.27 -3.90
N LEU A 88 -15.33 -14.73 -3.99
CA LEU A 88 -14.88 -15.66 -5.03
C LEU A 88 -15.51 -17.05 -4.85
N ALA A 89 -15.64 -17.53 -3.60
CA ALA A 89 -16.30 -18.81 -3.31
C ALA A 89 -17.79 -18.81 -3.70
N HIS A 90 -18.46 -17.66 -3.64
CA HIS A 90 -19.86 -17.48 -4.03
C HIS A 90 -20.01 -16.83 -5.41
N ARG A 91 -18.96 -16.87 -6.24
CA ARG A 91 -19.01 -16.28 -7.58
C ARG A 91 -20.11 -16.95 -8.41
N PRO A 92 -21.13 -16.22 -8.88
CA PRO A 92 -22.23 -16.79 -9.65
C PRO A 92 -21.75 -17.21 -11.05
N ASP A 93 -22.35 -18.29 -11.54
CA ASP A 93 -22.09 -18.78 -12.89
C ASP A 93 -22.61 -17.81 -13.95
N PRO A 94 -21.96 -17.75 -15.13
CA PRO A 94 -22.37 -16.85 -16.21
C PRO A 94 -23.81 -17.08 -16.67
N GLU A 95 -24.32 -18.30 -16.58
CA GLU A 95 -25.71 -18.62 -16.94
C GLU A 95 -26.72 -17.99 -15.99
N ILE A 96 -26.38 -17.91 -14.70
CA ILE A 96 -27.20 -17.23 -13.69
C ILE A 96 -27.22 -15.72 -13.98
N LEU A 97 -26.10 -15.15 -14.39
CA LEU A 97 -26.00 -13.72 -14.74
C LEU A 97 -26.84 -13.36 -15.98
N VAL A 98 -26.97 -14.25 -16.97
CA VAL A 98 -27.87 -14.06 -18.13
C VAL A 98 -29.33 -14.08 -17.68
N LYS A 99 -29.70 -15.04 -16.82
CA LYS A 99 -31.06 -15.14 -16.30
C LYS A 99 -31.49 -13.89 -15.53
N GLU A 100 -30.58 -13.29 -14.77
CA GLU A 100 -30.80 -12.04 -14.04
C GLU A 100 -30.71 -10.79 -14.95
N GLY A 101 -30.43 -10.96 -16.25
CA GLY A 101 -30.34 -9.87 -17.23
C GLY A 101 -29.10 -8.98 -17.09
N ILE A 102 -28.07 -9.43 -16.35
CA ILE A 102 -26.81 -8.71 -16.15
C ILE A 102 -25.86 -8.93 -17.33
N LEU A 103 -25.90 -10.12 -17.94
CA LEU A 103 -25.03 -10.52 -19.05
C LEU A 103 -25.88 -10.92 -20.27
N THR A 104 -25.41 -10.64 -21.48
CA THR A 104 -26.12 -11.07 -22.70
C THR A 104 -25.77 -12.51 -23.11
N GLU A 105 -26.66 -13.14 -23.88
CA GLU A 105 -26.43 -14.48 -24.45
C GLU A 105 -25.22 -14.52 -25.40
N GLU A 106 -24.96 -13.42 -26.12
CA GLU A 106 -23.80 -13.29 -27.01
C GLU A 106 -22.49 -13.22 -26.21
N GLU A 107 -22.45 -12.44 -25.13
CA GLU A 107 -21.27 -12.32 -24.25
C GLU A 107 -20.97 -13.64 -23.51
N THR A 108 -22.00 -14.40 -23.11
CA THR A 108 -21.78 -15.74 -22.53
C THR A 108 -21.33 -16.79 -23.53
N ALA A 109 -21.82 -16.73 -24.77
CA ALA A 109 -21.37 -17.62 -25.83
C ALA A 109 -19.88 -17.41 -26.15
N ALA A 110 -19.42 -16.16 -26.19
CA ALA A 110 -18.01 -15.82 -26.40
C ALA A 110 -17.09 -16.36 -25.28
N LEU A 111 -17.55 -16.37 -24.02
CA LEU A 111 -16.80 -16.89 -22.88
C LEU A 111 -16.71 -18.43 -22.83
N LYS A 112 -17.58 -19.15 -23.56
CA LYS A 112 -17.59 -20.62 -23.64
C LYS A 112 -16.74 -21.19 -24.78
N THR A 113 -16.24 -20.33 -25.68
CA THR A 113 -15.54 -20.73 -26.92
C THR A 113 -14.01 -20.70 -26.85
N GLU A 114 -13.42 -20.52 -25.68
CA GLU A 114 -11.96 -20.57 -25.45
C GLU A 114 -11.59 -21.76 -24.54
#